data_AF-A0A3R0X5V3-F1
#
_entry.id   AF-A0A3R0X5V3-F1
#
_cell.length_a   1.000
_cell.length_b   1.000
_cell.length_c   1.000
_cell.angle_alpha   90.00
_cell.angle_beta   90.00
_cell.angle_gamma   90.00
#
_symmetry.space_group_name_H-M   'P 1'
#
loop_
_entity.id
_entity.type
_entity.pdbx_description
1 polymer ?
#
loop_
_entity_poly.entity_id
_entity_poly.type
_entity_poly.pdbx_seq_one_letter_code
_entity_poly.pdbx_strand_id
1 'polypeptide(L)'
;MTEECGEIVFWTLRKKFVASSDEMPEHSSQVMYYSLAIGHHVGVIDCLNVAFRCPLTEYEDWLALVEEEQARRKMLGVMTFGEIVIDTSHTALLTRAFAPLADDATSVWQARSIQFIHLLDEIVQEPAIYLMARKIA
;
A
#
# COMPACT_ATOMS: atom_id res chain seq x y z
N MET A 1 25.66 14.31 -10.19
CA MET A 1 24.40 14.38 -9.43
C MET A 1 23.86 12.97 -9.41
N THR A 2 24.14 12.23 -8.34
CA THR A 2 23.65 10.85 -8.20
C THR A 2 22.15 10.94 -7.93
N GLU A 3 21.35 10.68 -8.97
CA GLU A 3 19.93 10.46 -8.83
C GLU A 3 19.76 9.23 -7.94
N GLU A 4 19.46 9.45 -6.66
CA GLU A 4 18.97 8.39 -5.78
C GLU A 4 17.65 7.92 -6.37
N CYS A 5 17.71 6.84 -7.16
CA CYS A 5 16.57 6.24 -7.86
C CYS A 5 15.68 5.52 -6.85
N GLY A 6 15.04 6.30 -5.99
CA GLY A 6 14.11 5.78 -5.00
C GLY A 6 12.83 5.28 -5.65
N GLU A 7 12.20 4.30 -5.03
CA GLU A 7 10.87 3.83 -5.40
C GLU A 7 9.95 3.80 -4.19
N ILE A 8 8.65 3.89 -4.44
CA ILE A 8 7.63 3.64 -3.45
C ILE A 8 7.02 2.28 -3.74
N VAL A 9 7.04 1.44 -2.71
CA VAL A 9 6.43 0.12 -2.78
C VAL A 9 5.18 0.15 -1.91
N PHE A 10 4.10 -0.38 -2.45
CA PHE A 10 2.85 -0.59 -1.75
C PHE A 10 2.74 -2.07 -1.41
N TRP A 11 2.48 -2.39 -0.14
CA TRP A 11 2.16 -3.73 0.32
C TRP A 11 0.74 -3.79 0.82
N THR A 12 0.08 -4.89 0.54
CA THR A 12 -1.19 -5.28 1.16
C THR A 12 -0.87 -6.16 2.36
N LEU A 13 -1.30 -5.71 3.53
CA LEU A 13 -1.15 -6.43 4.78
C LEU A 13 -2.51 -6.87 5.27
N ARG A 14 -2.61 -8.12 5.69
CA ARG A 14 -3.79 -8.62 6.40
C ARG A 14 -3.47 -8.68 7.87
N LYS A 15 -4.36 -8.14 8.70
CA LYS A 15 -4.35 -8.30 10.15
C LYS A 15 -4.65 -9.76 10.47
N LYS A 16 -3.63 -10.62 10.35
CA LYS A 16 -3.70 -11.98 10.86
C LYS A 16 -3.92 -11.86 12.37
N PHE A 17 -5.03 -12.39 12.86
CA PHE A 17 -5.25 -12.58 14.29
C PHE A 17 -3.99 -13.26 14.86
N VAL A 18 -3.15 -12.51 15.55
CA VAL A 18 -2.43 -13.05 16.71
C VAL A 18 -3.57 -13.42 17.64
N ALA A 19 -3.84 -14.73 17.76
CA ALA A 19 -4.61 -15.23 18.88
C ALA A 19 -4.02 -14.57 20.13
N SER A 20 -4.91 -13.98 20.93
CA SER A 20 -4.62 -13.20 22.13
C SER A 20 -3.37 -13.67 22.84
N SER A 21 -2.53 -12.73 23.26
CA SER A 21 -1.35 -12.93 24.09
C SER A 21 -1.69 -13.48 25.49
N ASP A 22 -2.26 -14.67 25.55
CA ASP A 22 -2.31 -15.53 26.72
C ASP A 22 -1.65 -16.83 26.24
N GLU A 23 -0.56 -17.25 26.87
CA GLU A 23 0.38 -18.29 26.42
C GLU A 23 1.49 -17.81 25.44
N MET A 24 2.26 -16.79 25.85
CA MET A 24 3.64 -16.63 25.35
C MET A 24 4.58 -17.44 26.26
N PRO A 25 5.15 -18.59 25.83
CA PRO A 25 6.32 -19.13 26.49
C PRO A 25 7.53 -18.23 26.22
N GLU A 26 8.20 -17.85 27.30
CA GLU A 26 9.38 -16.99 27.34
C GLU A 26 10.58 -17.70 26.69
N HIS A 27 10.71 -17.65 25.36
CA HIS A 27 11.98 -17.68 24.63
C HIS A 27 11.71 -17.82 23.11
N SER A 28 11.71 -16.72 22.36
CA SER A 28 12.26 -16.65 20.99
C SER A 28 12.10 -15.26 20.41
N SER A 29 13.05 -14.41 20.75
CA SER A 29 13.43 -13.30 19.87
C SER A 29 13.99 -13.88 18.57
N GLN A 30 13.58 -13.29 17.44
CA GLN A 30 14.04 -13.54 16.07
C GLN A 30 13.38 -14.69 15.31
N VAL A 31 12.42 -14.35 14.44
CA VAL A 31 12.19 -15.09 13.19
C VAL A 31 11.73 -14.09 12.11
N MET A 32 12.69 -13.41 11.46
CA MET A 32 12.51 -12.83 10.13
C MET A 32 12.51 -13.98 9.12
N TYR A 33 11.42 -14.23 8.40
CA TYR A 33 11.39 -15.21 7.31
C TYR A 33 11.09 -14.55 5.97
N TYR A 34 12.15 -14.41 5.18
CA TYR A 34 12.08 -14.37 3.72
C TYR A 34 11.45 -15.68 3.23
N SER A 35 10.38 -15.62 2.45
CA SER A 35 9.93 -16.75 1.63
C SER A 35 9.29 -16.24 0.35
N LEU A 36 10.13 -16.12 -0.67
CA LEU A 36 9.75 -16.11 -2.06
C LEU A 36 9.16 -17.50 -2.38
N ALA A 37 7.83 -17.65 -2.31
CA ALA A 37 7.18 -18.92 -2.65
C ALA A 37 5.98 -18.69 -3.58
N ILE A 38 6.19 -19.12 -4.83
CA ILE A 38 5.21 -19.29 -5.90
C ILE A 38 4.00 -20.07 -5.34
N GLY A 39 2.80 -19.51 -5.51
CA GLY A 39 1.61 -19.97 -4.80
C GLY A 39 1.10 -21.35 -5.22
N HIS A 40 0.50 -22.07 -4.26
CA HIS A 40 -0.67 -22.93 -4.46
C HIS A 40 -1.16 -23.52 -3.11
N HIS A 41 -2.47 -23.43 -2.85
CA HIS A 41 -3.29 -24.17 -1.87
C HIS A 41 -2.94 -24.14 -0.35
N VAL A 42 -3.75 -23.34 0.38
CA VAL A 42 -4.26 -23.51 1.76
C VAL A 42 -3.24 -23.84 2.87
N GLY A 43 -3.00 -22.85 3.72
CA GLY A 43 -2.53 -23.08 5.08
C GLY A 43 -1.56 -22.04 5.61
N VAL A 44 -2.00 -20.78 5.70
CA VAL A 44 -1.34 -19.70 6.47
C VAL A 44 -0.02 -19.18 5.87
N ILE A 45 -0.07 -18.37 4.81
CA ILE A 45 1.11 -17.74 4.18
C ILE A 45 0.76 -16.36 3.56
N ASP A 46 1.73 -15.44 3.66
CA ASP A 46 1.89 -14.09 3.08
C ASP A 46 1.05 -12.92 3.61
N CYS A 47 1.44 -12.40 4.78
CA CYS A 47 0.90 -11.16 5.36
C CYS A 47 1.43 -9.88 4.67
N LEU A 48 2.18 -9.98 3.56
CA LEU A 48 2.85 -8.84 2.94
C LEU A 48 2.96 -9.01 1.41
N ASN A 49 1.84 -8.95 0.70
CA ASN A 49 1.88 -9.01 -0.77
C ASN A 49 2.24 -7.65 -1.35
N VAL A 50 3.24 -7.58 -2.24
CA VAL A 50 3.54 -6.33 -2.99
C VAL A 50 2.36 -6.05 -3.92
N ALA A 51 1.64 -4.97 -3.68
CA ALA A 51 0.51 -4.53 -4.48
C ALA A 51 0.98 -3.90 -5.79
N PHE A 52 1.87 -2.90 -5.70
CA PHE A 52 2.58 -2.33 -6.84
C PHE A 52 3.82 -1.53 -6.40
N ARG A 53 4.68 -1.22 -7.37
CA ARG A 53 5.86 -0.38 -7.21
C ARG A 53 5.79 0.82 -8.14
N CYS A 54 6.34 1.93 -7.71
CA CYS A 54 6.33 3.17 -8.47
C CYS A 54 7.65 3.93 -8.26
N PRO A 55 8.36 4.33 -9.32
CA PRO A 55 9.49 5.26 -9.19
C PRO A 55 9.06 6.53 -8.45
N LEU A 56 9.97 7.12 -7.67
CA LEU A 56 9.67 8.29 -6.86
C LEU A 56 9.12 9.46 -7.69
N THR A 57 9.75 9.71 -8.83
CA THR A 57 9.38 10.78 -9.77
C THR A 57 7.97 10.57 -10.30
N GLU A 58 7.67 9.36 -10.80
CA GLU A 58 6.34 9.02 -11.27
C GLU A 58 5.27 9.07 -10.17
N TYR A 59 5.65 8.81 -8.91
CA TYR A 59 4.73 8.93 -7.79
C TYR A 59 4.38 10.40 -7.53
N GLU A 60 5.38 11.29 -7.55
CA GLU A 60 5.17 12.73 -7.40
C GLU A 60 4.32 13.30 -8.54
N ASP A 61 4.61 12.91 -9.79
CA ASP A 61 3.83 13.31 -10.97
C ASP A 61 2.39 12.81 -10.89
N TRP A 62 2.19 11.58 -10.44
CA TRP A 62 0.85 11.02 -10.25
C TRP A 62 0.05 11.77 -9.17
N LEU A 63 0.69 12.10 -8.04
CA LEU A 63 0.06 12.85 -6.96
C LEU A 63 -0.21 14.33 -7.30
N ALA A 64 0.57 14.92 -8.21
CA ALA A 64 0.37 16.30 -8.65
C ALA A 64 -0.98 16.51 -9.36
N LEU A 65 -1.54 15.44 -9.95
CA LEU A 65 -2.84 15.46 -10.61
C LEU A 65 -4.03 15.30 -9.66
N VAL A 66 -3.79 14.98 -8.38
CA VAL A 66 -4.85 14.82 -7.38
C VAL A 66 -5.25 16.20 -6.86
N GLU A 67 -6.45 16.65 -7.21
CA GLU A 67 -6.98 17.96 -6.78
C GLU A 67 -7.34 18.00 -5.29
N GLU A 68 -7.76 16.86 -4.73
CA GLU A 68 -8.17 16.74 -3.33
C GLU A 68 -6.95 16.85 -2.39
N GLU A 69 -6.83 17.98 -1.69
CA GLU A 69 -5.67 18.32 -0.88
C GLU A 69 -5.42 17.33 0.28
N GLN A 70 -6.47 16.84 0.95
CA GLN A 70 -6.31 15.93 2.09
C GLN A 70 -5.76 14.57 1.65
N ALA A 71 -6.29 14.01 0.55
CA ALA A 71 -5.80 12.81 -0.10
C ALA A 71 -4.35 12.99 -0.54
N ARG A 72 -4.05 14.09 -1.25
CA ARG A 72 -2.68 14.40 -1.68
C ARG A 72 -1.72 14.51 -0.50
N ARG A 73 -2.12 15.20 0.57
CA ARG A 73 -1.32 15.33 1.80
C ARG A 73 -1.08 14.00 2.49
N LYS A 74 -2.10 13.13 2.56
CA LYS A 74 -1.96 11.78 3.12
C LYS A 74 -0.93 10.97 2.33
N MET A 75 -1.05 10.98 1.01
CA MET A 75 -0.16 10.23 0.11
C MET A 75 1.26 10.80 0.12
N LEU A 76 1.44 12.12 0.17
CA LEU A 76 2.74 12.77 0.32
C LEU A 76 3.41 12.47 1.67
N GLY A 77 2.65 12.03 2.68
CA GLY A 77 3.19 11.64 3.97
C GLY A 77 4.30 10.60 3.88
N VAL A 78 4.29 9.73 2.85
CA VAL A 78 5.36 8.75 2.61
C VAL A 78 6.72 9.41 2.39
N MET A 79 6.75 10.59 1.78
CA MET A 79 7.99 11.36 1.56
C MET A 79 8.50 11.98 2.86
N THR A 80 7.58 12.38 3.75
CA THR A 80 7.90 13.01 5.02
C THR A 80 8.32 12.01 6.08
N PHE A 81 7.64 10.86 6.15
CA PHE A 81 7.78 9.89 7.24
C PHE A 81 8.51 8.61 6.81
N GLY A 82 8.79 8.43 5.52
CA GLY A 82 9.36 7.20 4.96
C GLY A 82 8.33 6.10 4.73
N GLU A 83 7.24 6.07 5.51
CA GLU A 83 6.12 5.16 5.34
C GLU A 83 4.78 5.77 5.75
N ILE A 84 3.68 5.26 5.19
CA ILE A 84 2.30 5.55 5.60
C ILE A 84 1.46 4.28 5.58
N VAL A 85 0.43 4.26 6.44
CA VAL A 85 -0.61 3.23 6.44
C VAL A 85 -1.92 3.80 5.90
N ILE A 86 -2.59 3.03 5.05
CA ILE A 86 -3.90 3.31 4.48
C ILE A 86 -4.83 2.16 4.87
N ASP A 87 -5.72 2.41 5.83
CA ASP A 87 -6.78 1.50 6.25
C ASP A 87 -8.17 2.02 5.82
N THR A 88 -9.22 1.31 6.23
CA THR A 88 -10.64 1.63 5.98
C THR A 88 -11.03 3.10 6.21
N SER A 89 -10.42 3.79 7.18
CA SER A 89 -10.72 5.20 7.47
C SER A 89 -10.33 6.15 6.32
N HIS A 90 -9.46 5.71 5.41
CA HIS A 90 -8.94 6.51 4.31
C HIS A 90 -9.57 6.16 2.96
N THR A 91 -10.21 4.98 2.83
CA THR A 91 -10.61 4.44 1.51
C THR A 91 -11.62 5.32 0.81
N ALA A 92 -12.62 5.86 1.52
CA ALA A 92 -13.63 6.74 0.92
C ALA A 92 -13.02 8.04 0.37
N LEU A 93 -12.10 8.66 1.12
CA LEU A 93 -11.41 9.88 0.72
C LEU A 93 -10.55 9.64 -0.52
N LEU A 94 -9.73 8.61 -0.48
CA LEU A 94 -8.78 8.28 -1.53
C LEU A 94 -9.51 7.79 -2.80
N THR A 95 -10.54 6.94 -2.67
CA THR A 95 -11.32 6.47 -3.83
C THR A 95 -11.91 7.65 -4.59
N ARG A 96 -12.52 8.62 -3.88
CA ARG A 96 -13.06 9.83 -4.50
C ARG A 96 -11.98 10.67 -5.17
N ALA A 97 -10.82 10.82 -4.53
CA ALA A 97 -9.73 11.64 -5.03
C ALA A 97 -9.08 11.07 -6.31
N PHE A 98 -9.02 9.74 -6.43
CA PHE A 98 -8.41 9.06 -7.58
C PHE A 98 -9.41 8.66 -8.68
N ALA A 99 -10.71 8.69 -8.42
CA ALA A 99 -11.74 8.36 -9.41
C ALA A 99 -11.61 9.16 -10.74
N PRO A 100 -11.36 10.48 -10.74
CA PRO A 100 -11.19 11.23 -11.99
C PRO A 100 -10.00 10.75 -12.82
N LEU A 101 -8.88 10.39 -12.16
CA LEU A 101 -7.68 9.89 -12.84
C LEU A 101 -7.91 8.48 -13.41
N ALA A 102 -8.80 7.68 -12.81
CA ALA A 102 -9.20 6.38 -13.31
C ALA A 102 -10.19 6.46 -14.48
N ASP A 103 -11.02 7.50 -14.53
CA ASP A 103 -11.99 7.75 -15.61
C ASP A 103 -11.32 8.34 -16.86
N ASP A 104 -10.19 9.05 -16.71
CA ASP A 104 -9.45 9.62 -17.83
C ASP A 104 -8.70 8.54 -18.64
N ALA A 105 -9.32 8.07 -19.72
CA ALA A 105 -8.77 7.06 -20.61
C ALA A 105 -7.55 7.50 -21.44
N THR A 106 -7.23 8.79 -21.45
CA THR A 106 -6.07 9.33 -22.18
C THR A 106 -4.84 9.49 -21.30
N SER A 107 -5.05 9.45 -19.98
CA SER A 107 -4.01 9.58 -18.97
C SER A 107 -3.15 8.33 -18.89
N VAL A 108 -1.84 8.53 -18.89
CA VAL A 108 -0.86 7.47 -18.61
C VAL A 108 -1.04 6.88 -17.20
N TRP A 109 -1.75 7.58 -16.31
CA TRP A 109 -2.00 7.16 -14.94
C TRP A 109 -3.32 6.40 -14.75
N GLN A 110 -4.09 6.19 -15.81
CA GLN A 110 -5.40 5.55 -15.71
C GLN A 110 -5.31 4.16 -15.10
N ALA A 111 -4.49 3.28 -15.69
CA ALA A 111 -4.33 1.91 -15.24
C ALA A 111 -3.85 1.83 -13.79
N ARG A 112 -2.95 2.73 -13.38
CA ARG A 112 -2.46 2.83 -12.00
C ARG A 112 -3.55 3.27 -11.04
N SER A 113 -4.34 4.28 -11.41
CA SER A 113 -5.42 4.81 -10.59
C SER A 113 -6.53 3.77 -10.42
N ILE A 114 -6.86 3.03 -11.49
CA ILE A 114 -7.77 1.88 -11.43
C ILE A 114 -7.23 0.81 -10.47
N GLN A 115 -5.97 0.40 -10.61
CA GLN A 115 -5.36 -0.58 -9.71
C GLN A 115 -5.39 -0.11 -8.25
N PHE A 116 -5.08 1.16 -7.99
CA PHE A 116 -5.12 1.71 -6.63
C PHE A 116 -6.54 1.69 -6.06
N ILE A 117 -7.55 2.09 -6.83
CA ILE A 117 -8.96 2.03 -6.40
C ILE A 117 -9.39 0.59 -6.10
N HIS A 118 -8.97 -0.40 -6.89
CA HIS A 118 -9.24 -1.81 -6.60
C HIS A 118 -8.67 -2.24 -5.23
N LEU A 119 -7.45 -1.83 -4.90
CA LEU A 119 -6.85 -2.13 -3.60
C LEU A 119 -7.62 -1.45 -2.45
N LEU A 120 -8.16 -0.24 -2.67
CA LEU A 120 -9.01 0.42 -1.68
C LEU A 120 -10.36 -0.31 -1.51
N ASP A 121 -10.94 -0.82 -2.60
CA ASP A 121 -12.16 -1.63 -2.55
C ASP A 121 -11.93 -2.94 -1.79
N GLU A 122 -10.77 -3.60 -1.98
CA GLU A 122 -10.39 -4.79 -1.20
C GLU A 122 -10.37 -4.50 0.31
N ILE A 123 -9.86 -3.32 0.73
CA ILE A 123 -9.92 -2.89 2.14
C ILE A 123 -11.36 -2.67 2.62
N VAL A 124 -12.24 -2.15 1.76
CA VAL A 124 -13.67 -1.95 2.09
C VAL A 124 -14.37 -3.31 2.25
N GLN A 125 -14.12 -4.27 1.37
CA GLN A 125 -14.69 -5.61 1.42
C GLN A 125 -14.16 -6.43 2.60
N GLU A 126 -12.86 -6.32 2.89
CA GLU A 126 -12.21 -7.00 4.01
C GLU A 126 -11.48 -5.97 4.90
N PRO A 127 -12.16 -5.39 5.92
CA PRO A 127 -11.59 -4.37 6.83
C PRO A 127 -10.33 -4.77 7.61
N ALA A 128 -10.00 -6.06 7.62
CA ALA A 128 -8.75 -6.58 8.18
C ALA A 128 -7.54 -6.30 7.28
N ILE A 129 -7.76 -5.91 6.02
CA ILE A 129 -6.72 -5.50 5.08
C ILE A 129 -6.36 -4.03 5.30
N TYR A 130 -5.09 -3.69 5.17
CA TYR A 130 -4.60 -2.32 5.02
C TYR A 130 -3.42 -2.29 4.05
N LEU A 131 -3.19 -1.12 3.43
CA LEU A 131 -2.03 -0.89 2.60
C LEU A 131 -0.94 -0.17 3.41
N MET A 132 0.31 -0.60 3.23
CA MET A 132 1.49 0.13 3.66
C MET A 132 2.19 0.65 2.42
N ALA A 133 2.46 1.95 2.36
CA ALA A 133 3.32 2.53 1.34
C ALA A 133 4.64 2.93 1.99
N ARG A 134 5.77 2.50 1.44
CA ARG A 134 7.10 2.84 1.96
C ARG A 134 8.02 3.30 0.84
N LYS A 135 8.79 4.35 1.13
CA LYS A 135 9.89 4.79 0.30
C LYS A 135 11.08 3.86 0.51
N ILE A 136 11.58 3.29 -0.58
CA ILE A 136 12.80 2.47 -0.65
C ILE A 136 13.85 3.31 -1.39
N ALA A 137 15.04 3.41 -0.80
CA ALA A 137 16.20 4.15 -1.32
C ALA A 137 17.33 3.19 -1.66
#